data_AF-A0A4R6XQU6-F1
#
_entry.id   AF-A0A4R6XQU6-F1
#
_cell.length_a   1.000
_cell.length_b   1.000
_cell.length_c   1.000
_cell.angle_alpha   90.00
_cell.angle_beta   90.00
_cell.angle_gamma   90.00
#
_symmetry.space_group_name_H-M   'P 1'
#
loop_
_entity.id
_entity.type
_entity.pdbx_description
1 polymer ?
#
loop_
_entity_poly.entity_id
_entity_poly.type
_entity_poly.pdbx_seq_one_letter_code
_entity_poly.pdbx_strand_id
1 'polypeptide(L)'
;MKKQIITLLALGLLTVSVQAQDMSLDELLNVVRKAATESSQANQQREAEFKRQRDQQSTLLSNARNQLAALERRTEELKTAFDDNEVMLADLETTLAERSGNLGEMAGTVKILSGDLRSAIEESMTSAEIDGRIEFLTQLASQSKLPNIQELRQLWVEVQREIIEEGKISRFTTSIRDERGEIENNVEVTRIGTFNAFDSDGNFLIWKSAADAGAGKGELQRLQKQPSAQFTGMSKSFVNSAPGELAQVPVDYTRGTILQLVVQTPSIQDKVKQGGPVGYVIIGLGAFGLIIALIKFFMLFASGSKMKAQLKKKQPNQNNALGRIMSVYTENPDSDIETMELKMDEAILRETGPLESGLSFIKVLYVIAPLMGLLGTVVGMIQTFQMITLMGTGDPSTMAGGISMALVTTVLGLVVAIPLTVLHSLLQSMARKQTQVLEEQSAGIVAKMAEK
;
A
#
# COMPACT_ATOMS: atom_id res chain seq x y z
N MET A 1 89.14 -20.77 -29.44
CA MET A 1 90.01 -20.52 -30.60
C MET A 1 91.14 -19.57 -30.20
N LYS A 2 92.25 -20.12 -29.73
CA LYS A 2 93.56 -19.46 -29.63
C LYS A 2 94.47 -20.23 -30.59
N LYS A 3 95.40 -19.51 -31.23
CA LYS A 3 96.30 -19.93 -32.32
C LYS A 3 95.66 -19.74 -33.69
N GLN A 4 96.13 -18.73 -34.40
CA GLN A 4 97.02 -18.94 -35.54
C GLN A 4 97.39 -17.59 -36.17
N ILE A 5 98.67 -17.50 -36.56
CA ILE A 5 99.18 -16.59 -37.61
C ILE A 5 99.26 -15.14 -37.11
N ILE A 6 100.44 -14.53 -36.98
CA ILE A 6 101.21 -14.06 -38.13
C ILE A 6 102.67 -14.50 -38.01
N THR A 7 102.95 -15.49 -38.83
CA THR A 7 104.22 -15.83 -39.45
C THR A 7 104.70 -14.64 -40.30
N LEU A 8 106.02 -14.54 -40.44
CA LEU A 8 106.76 -14.17 -41.66
C LEU A 8 107.11 -12.69 -41.94
N LEU A 9 108.39 -12.59 -42.35
CA LEU A 9 109.11 -11.54 -43.07
C LEU A 9 109.56 -10.34 -42.23
N ALA A 10 110.84 -9.97 -42.18
CA ALA A 10 111.93 -10.17 -43.14
C ALA A 10 113.23 -10.50 -42.36
N LEU A 11 114.00 -11.53 -42.71
CA LEU A 11 114.77 -11.71 -43.95
C LEU A 11 115.76 -10.56 -44.18
N GLY A 12 117.04 -10.94 -44.16
CA GLY A 12 118.09 -10.24 -44.89
C GLY A 12 118.84 -9.22 -44.05
N LEU A 13 120.11 -9.51 -43.76
CA LEU A 13 121.24 -8.95 -44.52
C LEU A 13 121.57 -7.56 -43.94
N LEU A 14 122.71 -7.30 -43.32
CA LEU A 14 124.05 -7.80 -43.58
C LEU A 14 124.86 -7.79 -42.28
N THR A 15 125.56 -8.88 -41.99
CA THR A 15 126.84 -8.79 -41.29
C THR A 15 127.80 -8.04 -42.22
N VAL A 16 127.86 -6.71 -42.08
CA VAL A 16 128.97 -5.95 -42.64
C VAL A 16 130.17 -6.28 -41.76
N SER A 17 130.98 -7.21 -42.25
CA SER A 17 132.39 -7.31 -41.87
C SER A 17 133.01 -5.96 -42.24
N VAL A 18 133.09 -5.03 -41.28
CA VAL A 18 133.88 -3.82 -41.49
C VAL A 18 135.33 -4.28 -41.52
N GLN A 19 135.85 -4.43 -42.73
CA GLN A 19 137.28 -4.46 -42.98
C GLN A 19 137.86 -3.26 -42.25
N ALA A 20 138.78 -3.54 -41.31
CA ALA A 20 139.67 -2.56 -40.73
C ALA A 20 140.55 -2.02 -41.87
N GLN A 21 140.00 -1.04 -42.57
CA GLN A 21 140.74 -0.17 -43.45
C GLN A 21 141.44 0.81 -42.51
N ASP A 22 142.75 0.99 -42.70
CA ASP A 22 143.59 1.97 -42.01
C ASP A 22 143.03 3.37 -42.26
N MET A 23 141.94 3.70 -41.56
CA MET A 23 141.35 5.03 -41.54
C MET A 23 142.34 5.90 -40.79
N SER A 24 142.86 6.91 -41.48
CA SER A 24 143.56 7.99 -40.79
C SER A 24 142.68 8.53 -39.65
N LEU A 25 143.29 9.03 -38.58
CA LEU A 25 142.54 9.61 -37.45
C LEU A 25 141.51 10.67 -37.91
N ASP A 26 141.76 11.34 -39.03
CA ASP A 26 140.86 12.30 -39.66
C ASP A 26 139.63 11.66 -40.34
N GLU A 27 139.77 10.49 -40.96
CA GLU A 27 138.63 9.76 -41.54
C GLU A 27 137.70 9.19 -40.47
N LEU A 28 138.25 8.66 -39.36
CA LEU A 28 137.46 8.16 -38.23
C LEU A 28 136.69 9.30 -37.56
N LEU A 29 137.34 10.45 -37.40
CA LEU A 29 136.69 11.66 -36.88
C LEU A 29 135.51 12.10 -37.76
N ASN A 30 135.63 12.00 -39.08
CA ASN A 30 134.56 12.34 -40.02
C ASN A 30 133.40 11.33 -39.99
N VAL A 31 133.68 10.03 -39.88
CA VAL A 31 132.64 8.99 -39.72
C VAL A 31 131.91 9.14 -38.38
N VAL A 32 132.64 9.39 -37.29
CA VAL A 32 132.05 9.62 -35.96
C VAL A 32 131.24 10.92 -35.94
N ARG A 33 131.72 12.01 -36.57
CA ARG A 33 130.94 13.25 -36.70
C ARG A 33 129.66 13.03 -37.51
N LYS A 34 129.73 12.29 -38.63
CA LYS A 34 128.56 11.98 -39.46
C LYS A 34 127.55 11.09 -38.72
N ALA A 35 128.01 10.01 -38.09
CA ALA A 35 127.18 9.11 -37.29
C ALA A 35 126.58 9.80 -36.05
N ALA A 36 127.34 10.68 -35.38
CA ALA A 36 126.84 11.49 -34.28
C ALA A 36 125.75 12.46 -34.74
N THR A 37 125.90 13.04 -35.94
CA THR A 37 124.90 13.94 -36.53
C THR A 37 123.64 13.19 -36.96
N GLU A 38 123.78 12.04 -37.64
CA GLU A 38 122.66 11.17 -38.04
C GLU A 38 121.92 10.59 -36.83
N SER A 39 122.65 10.14 -35.81
CA SER A 39 122.08 9.65 -34.54
C SER A 39 121.38 10.77 -33.76
N SER A 40 121.94 11.99 -33.75
CA SER A 40 121.30 13.16 -33.15
C SER A 40 119.98 13.50 -33.85
N GLN A 41 119.95 13.50 -35.18
CA GLN A 41 118.72 13.72 -35.96
C GLN A 41 117.69 12.61 -35.73
N ALA A 42 118.11 11.33 -35.74
CA ALA A 42 117.22 10.21 -35.46
C ALA A 42 116.67 10.22 -34.01
N ASN A 43 117.49 10.64 -33.04
CA ASN A 43 117.05 10.84 -31.66
C ASN A 43 116.05 11.99 -31.55
N GLN A 44 116.30 13.12 -32.21
CA GLN A 44 115.36 14.25 -32.24
C GLN A 44 114.01 13.84 -32.85
N GLN A 45 114.01 13.04 -33.92
CA GLN A 45 112.77 12.53 -34.52
C GLN A 45 112.02 11.57 -33.59
N ARG A 46 112.73 10.63 -32.93
CA ARG A 46 112.11 9.74 -31.94
C ARG A 46 111.56 10.50 -30.74
N GLU A 47 112.29 11.51 -30.26
CA GLU A 47 111.84 12.36 -29.16
C GLU A 47 110.62 13.19 -29.56
N ALA A 48 110.60 13.74 -30.78
CA ALA A 48 109.44 14.44 -31.33
C ALA A 48 108.23 13.50 -31.48
N GLU A 49 108.43 12.28 -31.99
CA GLU A 49 107.38 11.27 -32.09
C GLU A 49 106.83 10.85 -30.72
N PHE A 50 107.72 10.59 -29.76
CA PHE A 50 107.34 10.24 -28.40
C PHE A 50 106.55 11.36 -27.73
N LYS A 51 106.97 12.63 -27.89
CA LYS A 51 106.21 13.80 -27.41
C LYS A 51 104.84 13.88 -28.07
N ARG A 52 104.74 13.71 -29.40
CA ARG A 52 103.45 13.69 -30.12
C ARG A 52 102.51 12.60 -29.60
N GLN A 53 103.00 11.37 -29.43
CA GLN A 53 102.19 10.27 -28.91
C GLN A 53 101.75 10.48 -27.46
N ARG A 54 102.64 10.99 -26.60
CA ARG A 54 102.30 11.36 -25.22
C ARG A 54 101.21 12.45 -25.20
N ASP A 55 101.35 13.48 -26.02
CA ASP A 55 100.39 14.59 -26.08
C ASP A 55 99.05 14.12 -26.68
N GLN A 56 99.07 13.22 -27.66
CA GLN A 56 97.88 12.55 -28.19
C GLN A 56 97.19 11.69 -27.13
N GLN A 57 97.93 10.88 -26.37
CA GLN A 57 97.36 10.08 -25.27
C GLN A 57 96.80 10.97 -24.16
N SER A 58 97.48 12.06 -23.82
CA SER A 58 97.00 13.06 -22.85
C SER A 58 95.68 13.68 -23.31
N THR A 59 95.58 14.02 -24.60
CA THR A 59 94.35 14.56 -25.21
C THR A 59 93.21 13.54 -25.19
N LEU A 60 93.48 12.29 -25.56
CA LEU A 60 92.48 11.20 -25.52
C LEU A 60 91.99 10.94 -24.09
N LEU A 61 92.91 10.89 -23.11
CA LEU A 61 92.56 10.72 -21.70
C LEU A 61 91.74 11.90 -21.17
N SER A 62 92.09 13.13 -21.55
CA SER A 62 91.31 14.33 -21.18
C SER A 62 89.91 14.29 -21.79
N ASN A 63 89.77 13.92 -23.07
CA ASN A 63 88.47 13.77 -23.72
C ASN A 63 87.62 12.67 -23.06
N ALA A 64 88.21 11.51 -22.77
CA ALA A 64 87.52 10.41 -22.09
C ALA A 64 87.06 10.81 -20.67
N ARG A 65 87.89 11.55 -19.92
CA ARG A 65 87.52 12.09 -18.59
C ARG A 65 86.39 13.11 -18.68
N ASN A 66 86.42 13.99 -19.67
CA ASN A 66 85.35 14.97 -19.89
C ASN A 66 84.03 14.29 -20.27
N GLN A 67 84.08 13.24 -21.12
CA GLN A 67 82.91 12.44 -21.46
C GLN A 67 82.36 11.69 -20.24
N LEU A 68 83.22 11.06 -19.44
CA LEU A 68 82.82 10.39 -18.20
C LEU A 68 82.12 11.37 -17.25
N ALA A 69 82.71 12.54 -17.01
CA ALA A 69 82.11 13.56 -16.15
C ALA A 69 80.77 14.08 -16.69
N ALA A 70 80.61 14.20 -18.01
CA ALA A 70 79.35 14.58 -18.63
C ALA A 70 78.27 13.49 -18.47
N LEU A 71 78.65 12.22 -18.63
CA LEU A 71 77.76 11.07 -18.44
C LEU A 71 77.36 10.89 -16.97
N GLU A 72 78.28 11.09 -16.03
CA GLU A 72 78.01 11.06 -14.58
C GLU A 72 77.01 12.15 -14.20
N ARG A 73 77.21 13.40 -14.66
CA ARG A 73 76.22 14.49 -14.46
C ARG A 73 74.87 14.14 -15.03
N ARG A 74 74.83 13.60 -16.25
CA ARG A 74 73.58 13.21 -16.89
C ARG A 74 72.87 12.08 -16.13
N THR A 75 73.63 11.16 -15.55
CA THR A 75 73.10 10.07 -14.73
C THR A 75 72.46 10.62 -13.46
N GLU A 76 73.11 11.56 -12.77
CA GLU A 76 72.53 12.19 -11.57
C GLU A 76 71.30 13.06 -11.88
N GLU A 77 71.31 13.79 -12.99
CA GLU A 77 70.13 14.53 -13.47
C GLU A 77 68.95 13.58 -13.74
N LEU A 78 69.20 12.49 -14.48
CA LEU A 78 68.17 11.50 -14.80
C LEU A 78 67.69 10.75 -13.56
N LYS A 79 68.58 10.46 -12.62
CA LYS A 79 68.23 9.82 -11.35
C LYS A 79 67.34 10.72 -10.51
N THR A 80 67.69 12.00 -10.37
CA THR A 80 66.85 12.98 -9.65
C THR A 80 65.48 13.09 -10.31
N ALA A 81 65.42 13.20 -11.64
CA ALA A 81 64.15 13.25 -12.36
C ALA A 81 63.33 11.95 -12.23
N PHE A 82 63.98 10.79 -12.14
CA PHE A 82 63.32 9.52 -11.89
C PHE A 82 62.72 9.48 -10.49
N ASP A 83 63.50 9.86 -9.47
CA ASP A 83 63.06 9.89 -8.07
C ASP A 83 61.88 10.87 -7.89
N ASP A 84 61.92 12.05 -8.51
CA ASP A 84 60.83 13.03 -8.49
C ASP A 84 59.55 12.49 -9.17
N ASN A 85 59.72 11.78 -10.30
CA ASN A 85 58.60 11.17 -11.00
C ASN A 85 57.98 10.01 -10.20
N GLU A 86 58.76 9.22 -9.47
CA GLU A 86 58.22 8.18 -8.59
C GLU A 86 57.34 8.78 -7.49
N VAL A 87 57.78 9.88 -6.87
CA VAL A 87 56.99 10.58 -5.85
C VAL A 87 55.69 11.14 -6.45
N MET A 88 55.77 11.80 -7.61
CA MET A 88 54.59 12.34 -8.28
C MET A 88 53.61 11.23 -8.72
N LEU A 89 54.12 10.10 -9.20
CA LEU A 89 53.30 8.97 -9.60
C LEU A 89 52.57 8.39 -8.40
N ALA A 90 53.26 8.20 -7.26
CA ALA A 90 52.65 7.69 -6.04
C ALA A 90 51.53 8.61 -5.50
N ASP A 91 51.73 9.93 -5.55
CA ASP A 91 50.72 10.92 -5.15
C ASP A 91 49.50 10.92 -6.08
N LEU A 92 49.72 10.84 -7.39
CA LEU A 92 48.66 10.75 -8.39
C LEU A 92 47.88 9.45 -8.28
N GLU A 93 48.54 8.31 -8.04
CA GLU A 93 47.90 7.02 -7.81
C GLU A 93 47.04 7.04 -6.54
N THR A 94 47.54 7.63 -5.46
CA THR A 94 46.79 7.80 -4.21
C THR A 94 45.55 8.68 -4.43
N THR A 95 45.74 9.84 -5.07
CA THR A 95 44.64 10.77 -5.41
C THR A 95 43.59 10.11 -6.29
N LEU A 96 44.02 9.32 -7.29
CA LEU A 96 43.12 8.59 -8.16
C LEU A 96 42.32 7.55 -7.37
N ALA A 97 42.97 6.77 -6.50
CA ALA A 97 42.33 5.77 -5.66
C ALA A 97 41.28 6.40 -4.73
N GLU A 98 41.61 7.50 -4.06
CA GLU A 98 40.68 8.24 -3.19
C GLU A 98 39.48 8.78 -3.98
N ARG A 99 39.73 9.47 -5.10
CA ARG A 99 38.66 10.03 -5.94
C ARG A 99 37.76 8.95 -6.54
N SER A 100 38.35 7.84 -6.98
CA SER A 100 37.60 6.72 -7.53
C SER A 100 36.78 6.00 -6.45
N GLY A 101 37.31 5.91 -5.21
CA GLY A 101 36.58 5.43 -4.04
C GLY A 101 35.36 6.30 -3.73
N ASN A 102 35.55 7.62 -3.64
CA ASN A 102 34.47 8.58 -3.39
C ASN A 102 33.38 8.52 -4.48
N LEU A 103 33.75 8.38 -5.76
CA LEU A 103 32.79 8.20 -6.86
C LEU A 103 32.03 6.87 -6.74
N GLY A 104 32.72 5.81 -6.27
CA GLY A 104 32.09 4.53 -5.98
C GLY A 104 31.02 4.63 -4.88
N GLU A 105 31.32 5.36 -3.81
CA GLU A 105 30.36 5.64 -2.73
C GLU A 105 29.15 6.42 -3.25
N MET A 106 29.38 7.51 -4.01
CA MET A 106 28.30 8.29 -4.65
C MET A 106 27.42 7.41 -5.54
N ALA A 107 28.01 6.52 -6.34
CA ALA A 107 27.24 5.59 -7.17
C ALA A 107 26.43 4.60 -6.31
N GLY A 108 26.98 4.15 -5.18
CA GLY A 108 26.24 3.35 -4.20
C GLY A 108 25.02 4.08 -3.65
N THR A 109 25.19 5.33 -3.21
CA THR A 109 24.09 6.17 -2.71
C THR A 109 23.01 6.39 -3.77
N VAL A 110 23.40 6.69 -5.02
CA VAL A 110 22.45 6.88 -6.13
C VAL A 110 21.64 5.62 -6.38
N LYS A 111 22.23 4.43 -6.29
CA LYS A 111 21.49 3.17 -6.45
C LYS A 111 20.46 2.97 -5.35
N ILE A 112 20.83 3.21 -4.11
CA ILE A 112 19.93 3.10 -2.95
C ILE A 112 18.76 4.08 -3.13
N LEU A 113 19.05 5.36 -3.36
CA LEU A 113 18.01 6.38 -3.56
C LEU A 113 17.09 6.07 -4.75
N SER A 114 17.64 5.56 -5.85
CA SER A 114 16.84 5.16 -7.01
C SER A 114 15.93 3.98 -6.69
N GLY A 115 16.42 3.01 -5.91
CA GLY A 115 15.63 1.87 -5.42
C GLY A 115 14.51 2.31 -4.49
N ASP A 116 14.81 3.17 -3.51
CA ASP A 116 13.84 3.69 -2.55
C ASP A 116 12.77 4.52 -3.26
N LEU A 117 13.16 5.43 -4.16
CA LEU A 117 12.23 6.24 -4.94
C LEU A 117 11.37 5.36 -5.84
N ARG A 118 11.95 4.33 -6.47
CA ARG A 118 11.19 3.39 -7.29
C ARG A 118 10.10 2.71 -6.47
N SER A 119 10.43 2.19 -5.29
CA SER A 119 9.46 1.54 -4.40
C SER A 119 8.38 2.51 -3.94
N ALA A 120 8.74 3.75 -3.58
CA ALA A 120 7.77 4.77 -3.22
C ALA A 120 6.81 5.10 -4.38
N ILE A 121 7.32 5.23 -5.61
CA ILE A 121 6.51 5.49 -6.81
C ILE A 121 5.63 4.29 -7.17
N GLU A 122 6.11 3.06 -7.00
CA GLU A 122 5.34 1.84 -7.26
C GLU A 122 4.15 1.68 -6.31
N GLU A 123 4.31 2.08 -5.04
CA GLU A 123 3.24 2.11 -4.05
C GLU A 123 2.34 3.37 -4.17
N SER A 124 2.78 4.39 -4.91
CA SER A 124 2.07 5.65 -5.06
C SER A 124 1.04 5.62 -6.20
N MET A 125 -0.16 6.12 -5.89
CA MET A 125 -1.27 6.26 -6.83
C MET A 125 -0.98 7.25 -7.97
N THR A 126 0.04 8.10 -7.84
CA THR A 126 0.49 9.02 -8.91
C THR A 126 0.91 8.26 -10.17
N SER A 127 1.33 7.00 -10.03
CA SER A 127 1.69 6.11 -11.13
C SER A 127 0.52 5.70 -12.01
N ALA A 128 -0.73 5.95 -11.60
CA ALA A 128 -1.88 5.79 -12.47
C ALA A 128 -1.96 6.84 -13.59
N GLU A 129 -1.31 7.99 -13.38
CA GLU A 129 -1.31 9.15 -14.28
C GLU A 129 0.01 9.29 -15.06
N ILE A 130 1.14 8.93 -14.43
CA ILE A 130 2.48 9.16 -14.98
C ILE A 130 3.24 7.83 -15.12
N ASP A 131 3.24 7.33 -16.36
CA ASP A 131 3.92 6.10 -16.76
C ASP A 131 5.44 6.27 -17.00
N GLY A 132 6.17 5.15 -17.06
CA GLY A 132 7.57 5.09 -17.50
C GLY A 132 8.63 5.45 -16.45
N ARG A 133 8.24 5.96 -15.28
CA ARG A 133 9.17 6.36 -14.21
C ARG A 133 9.90 5.18 -13.56
N ILE A 134 9.20 4.07 -13.38
CA ILE A 134 9.71 2.87 -12.72
C ILE A 134 10.85 2.22 -13.53
N GLU A 135 10.76 2.25 -14.87
CA GLU A 135 11.78 1.67 -15.74
C GLU A 135 13.13 2.39 -15.61
N PHE A 136 13.11 3.73 -15.70
CA PHE A 136 14.29 4.56 -15.51
C PHE A 136 14.97 4.29 -14.16
N LEU A 137 14.20 4.29 -13.06
CA LEU A 137 14.73 4.08 -11.71
C LEU A 137 15.25 2.65 -11.51
N THR A 138 14.62 1.66 -12.16
CA THR A 138 15.11 0.27 -12.14
C THR A 138 16.46 0.14 -12.84
N GLN A 139 16.64 0.80 -13.98
CA GLN A 139 17.92 0.83 -14.69
C GLN A 139 18.99 1.53 -13.84
N LEU A 140 18.66 2.68 -13.24
CA LEU A 140 19.58 3.47 -12.42
C LEU A 140 20.00 2.75 -11.13
N ALA A 141 19.09 1.98 -10.51
CA ALA A 141 19.37 1.20 -9.31
C ALA A 141 20.23 -0.06 -9.57
N SER A 142 20.12 -0.66 -10.76
CA SER A 142 20.77 -1.93 -11.11
C SER A 142 22.08 -1.77 -11.88
N GLN A 143 22.37 -0.59 -12.43
CA GLN A 143 23.57 -0.41 -13.26
C GLN A 143 24.87 -0.59 -12.49
N SER A 144 25.89 -1.14 -13.14
CA SER A 144 27.25 -1.26 -12.57
C SER A 144 28.13 -0.05 -12.87
N LYS A 145 27.75 0.79 -13.84
CA LYS A 145 28.51 1.96 -14.27
C LYS A 145 28.20 3.16 -13.39
N LEU A 146 29.13 4.13 -13.37
CA LEU A 146 28.90 5.41 -12.70
C LEU A 146 27.78 6.17 -13.42
N PRO A 147 26.83 6.76 -12.67
CA PRO A 147 25.76 7.55 -13.25
C PRO A 147 26.29 8.82 -13.90
N ASN A 148 25.72 9.20 -15.04
CA ASN A 148 26.07 10.44 -15.71
C ASN A 148 25.27 11.63 -15.15
N ILE A 149 25.71 12.85 -15.44
CA ILE A 149 25.09 14.08 -14.92
C ILE A 149 23.61 14.23 -15.33
N GLN A 150 23.22 13.72 -16.50
CA GLN A 150 21.83 13.77 -16.96
C GLN A 150 20.95 12.81 -16.14
N GLU A 151 21.43 11.60 -15.85
CA GLU A 151 20.74 10.64 -14.99
C GLU A 151 20.55 11.19 -13.58
N LEU A 152 21.59 11.81 -13.00
CA LEU A 152 21.48 12.46 -11.69
C LEU A 152 20.46 13.59 -11.66
N ARG A 153 20.44 14.41 -12.73
CA ARG A 153 19.46 15.48 -12.88
C ARG A 153 18.05 14.91 -13.03
N GLN A 154 17.88 13.85 -13.81
CA GLN A 154 16.58 13.21 -14.00
C GLN A 154 16.08 12.58 -12.70
N LEU A 155 16.94 11.90 -11.94
CA LEU A 155 16.59 11.39 -10.61
C LEU A 155 16.07 12.50 -9.71
N TRP A 156 16.78 13.62 -9.62
CA TRP A 156 16.36 14.78 -8.85
C TRP A 156 15.00 15.34 -9.32
N VAL A 157 14.79 15.42 -10.64
CA VAL A 157 13.52 15.87 -11.22
C VAL A 157 12.38 14.91 -10.87
N GLU A 158 12.60 13.59 -10.89
CA GLU A 158 11.56 12.62 -10.53
C GLU A 158 11.21 12.67 -9.04
N VAL A 159 12.18 12.89 -8.15
CA VAL A 159 11.91 13.15 -6.72
C VAL A 159 11.00 14.37 -6.56
N GLN A 160 11.37 15.49 -7.18
CA GLN A 160 10.61 16.73 -7.10
C GLN A 160 9.23 16.59 -7.73
N ARG A 161 9.12 15.85 -8.84
CA ARG A 161 7.84 15.57 -9.49
C ARG A 161 6.94 14.78 -8.56
N GLU A 162 7.42 13.71 -7.92
CA GLU A 162 6.61 12.93 -6.98
C GLU A 162 6.10 13.83 -5.84
N ILE A 163 6.98 14.60 -5.20
CA ILE A 163 6.60 15.54 -4.12
C ILE A 163 5.49 16.50 -4.55
N ILE A 164 5.59 17.04 -5.76
CA ILE A 164 4.61 17.99 -6.29
C ILE A 164 3.28 17.28 -6.61
N GLU A 165 3.33 16.09 -7.21
CA GLU A 165 2.14 15.34 -7.63
C GLU A 165 1.38 14.73 -6.44
N GLU A 166 2.08 14.35 -5.37
CA GLU A 166 1.45 13.90 -4.12
C GLU A 166 0.54 14.97 -3.48
N GLY A 167 0.78 16.25 -3.76
CA GLY A 167 -0.01 17.37 -3.22
C GLY A 167 -1.13 17.88 -4.13
N LYS A 168 -1.25 17.35 -5.36
CA LYS A 168 -2.19 17.87 -6.36
C LYS A 168 -3.51 17.11 -6.38
N ILE A 169 -4.56 17.84 -6.75
CA ILE A 169 -5.82 17.25 -7.23
C ILE A 169 -5.72 17.21 -8.75
N SER A 170 -5.73 16.03 -9.34
CA SER A 170 -5.64 15.84 -10.79
C SER A 170 -6.84 15.09 -11.33
N ARG A 171 -7.25 15.41 -12.56
CA ARG A 171 -8.27 14.70 -13.30
C ARG A 171 -7.66 14.21 -14.61
N PHE A 172 -7.68 12.91 -14.82
CA PHE A 172 -7.05 12.25 -15.96
C PHE A 172 -7.86 11.01 -16.37
N THR A 173 -7.58 10.48 -17.55
CA THR A 173 -8.25 9.30 -18.08
C THR A 173 -7.31 8.10 -18.02
N THR A 174 -7.75 7.00 -17.44
CA THR A 174 -6.94 5.78 -17.33
C THR A 174 -7.81 4.53 -17.40
N SER A 175 -7.19 3.36 -17.44
CA SER A 175 -7.86 2.08 -17.30
C SER A 175 -7.99 1.70 -15.83
N ILE A 176 -9.16 1.26 -15.40
CA ILE A 176 -9.40 0.75 -14.05
C ILE A 176 -9.90 -0.69 -14.09
N ARG A 177 -9.70 -1.43 -13.01
CA ARG A 177 -10.33 -2.74 -12.82
C ARG A 177 -11.67 -2.57 -12.09
N ASP A 178 -12.74 -3.08 -12.68
CA ASP A 178 -14.08 -3.04 -12.10
C ASP A 178 -14.27 -4.08 -10.97
N GLU A 179 -15.40 -4.01 -10.27
CA GLU A 179 -15.85 -4.94 -9.23
C GLU A 179 -15.89 -6.40 -9.73
N ARG A 180 -16.06 -6.62 -11.03
CA ARG A 180 -16.06 -7.98 -11.59
C ARG A 180 -14.67 -8.51 -11.94
N GLY A 181 -13.63 -7.69 -11.77
CA GLY A 181 -12.27 -8.00 -12.18
C GLY A 181 -11.99 -7.72 -13.66
N GLU A 182 -12.96 -7.19 -14.40
CA GLU A 182 -12.80 -6.79 -15.80
C GLU A 182 -12.10 -5.43 -15.91
N ILE A 183 -11.35 -5.21 -17.00
CA ILE A 183 -10.66 -3.93 -17.24
C ILE A 183 -11.59 -2.99 -18.00
N GLU A 184 -11.91 -1.86 -17.37
CA GLU A 184 -12.66 -0.76 -17.95
C GLU A 184 -11.67 0.31 -18.45
N ASN A 185 -11.65 0.56 -19.76
CA ASN A 185 -10.75 1.55 -20.37
C ASN A 185 -11.43 2.91 -20.49
N ASN A 186 -10.61 3.97 -20.56
CA ASN A 186 -11.06 5.36 -20.74
C ASN A 186 -11.98 5.88 -19.63
N VAL A 187 -11.72 5.49 -18.37
CA VAL A 187 -12.45 6.03 -17.23
C VAL A 187 -11.81 7.32 -16.77
N GLU A 188 -12.63 8.36 -16.59
CA GLU A 188 -12.20 9.62 -16.00
C GLU A 188 -12.04 9.43 -14.49
N VAL A 189 -10.82 9.67 -14.01
CA VAL A 189 -10.44 9.53 -12.61
C VAL A 189 -10.06 10.89 -12.05
N THR A 190 -10.63 11.23 -10.89
CA THR A 190 -10.20 12.37 -10.08
C THR A 190 -9.40 11.86 -8.89
N ARG A 191 -8.12 12.20 -8.84
CA ARG A 191 -7.17 11.85 -7.76
C ARG A 191 -6.96 13.04 -6.85
N ILE A 192 -6.91 12.79 -5.54
CA ILE A 192 -6.59 13.77 -4.50
C ILE A 192 -5.30 13.32 -3.82
N GLY A 193 -4.18 13.87 -4.29
CA GLY A 193 -2.86 13.52 -3.82
C GLY A 193 -2.61 12.01 -3.91
N THR A 194 -2.19 11.41 -2.79
CA THR A 194 -2.08 9.95 -2.64
C THR A 194 -3.13 9.36 -1.70
N PHE A 195 -4.13 10.16 -1.30
CA PHE A 195 -5.12 9.76 -0.30
C PHE A 195 -6.30 9.02 -0.92
N ASN A 196 -6.88 9.55 -2.00
CA ASN A 196 -8.08 9.00 -2.62
C ASN A 196 -8.06 9.18 -4.14
N ALA A 197 -8.68 8.24 -4.85
CA ALA A 197 -9.11 8.41 -6.22
C ALA A 197 -10.59 8.05 -6.36
N PHE A 198 -11.25 8.73 -7.29
CA PHE A 198 -12.67 8.56 -7.59
C PHE A 198 -12.88 8.41 -9.10
N ASP A 199 -13.83 7.58 -9.52
CA ASP A 199 -14.32 7.60 -10.90
C ASP A 199 -15.32 8.74 -11.15
N SER A 200 -15.81 8.87 -12.39
CA SER A 200 -16.79 9.88 -12.80
C SER A 200 -18.10 9.84 -12.01
N ASP A 201 -18.47 8.70 -11.45
CA ASP A 201 -19.68 8.52 -10.63
C ASP A 201 -19.45 8.82 -9.14
N GLY A 202 -18.20 9.11 -8.75
CA GLY A 202 -17.80 9.35 -7.37
C GLY A 202 -17.51 8.06 -6.60
N ASN A 203 -17.39 6.91 -7.25
CA ASN A 203 -17.01 5.66 -6.60
C ASN A 203 -15.54 5.69 -6.23
N PHE A 204 -15.22 5.17 -5.04
CA PHE A 204 -13.87 5.09 -4.53
C PHE A 204 -13.07 4.01 -5.26
N LEU A 205 -11.86 4.41 -5.63
CA LEU A 205 -10.84 3.57 -6.25
C LEU A 205 -9.68 3.37 -5.27
N ILE A 206 -9.03 2.22 -5.35
CA ILE A 206 -7.80 1.92 -4.62
C ILE A 206 -6.67 1.64 -5.59
N TRP A 207 -5.46 2.04 -5.22
CA TRP A 207 -4.26 1.66 -5.95
C TRP A 207 -3.83 0.25 -5.53
N LYS A 208 -3.54 -0.60 -6.52
CA LYS A 208 -2.88 -1.89 -6.32
C LYS A 208 -1.52 -1.83 -7.01
N SER A 209 -0.46 -2.08 -6.25
CA SER A 209 0.90 -2.16 -6.79
C SER A 209 1.02 -3.31 -7.80
N ALA A 210 2.09 -3.34 -8.60
CA ALA A 210 2.31 -4.44 -9.55
C ALA A 210 2.40 -5.81 -8.85
N ALA A 211 2.97 -5.83 -7.64
CA ALA A 211 3.05 -7.02 -6.79
C ALA A 211 1.67 -7.52 -6.34
N ASP A 212 0.75 -6.61 -6.00
CA ASP A 212 -0.59 -6.96 -5.50
C ASP A 212 -1.61 -7.21 -6.61
N ALA A 213 -1.44 -6.57 -7.77
CA ALA A 213 -2.37 -6.66 -8.90
C ALA A 213 -2.21 -7.95 -9.71
N GLY A 214 -1.06 -8.63 -9.61
CA GLY A 214 -0.75 -9.85 -10.37
C GLY A 214 -0.63 -9.63 -11.89
N ALA A 215 -0.68 -8.37 -12.36
CA ALA A 215 -0.72 -7.98 -13.77
C ALA A 215 0.60 -7.38 -14.29
N GLY A 216 1.68 -7.44 -13.50
CA GLY A 216 3.00 -6.91 -13.88
C GLY A 216 3.11 -5.38 -13.94
N LYS A 217 2.00 -4.66 -13.72
CA LYS A 217 1.93 -3.21 -13.55
C LYS A 217 0.93 -2.86 -12.43
N GLY A 218 1.14 -1.71 -11.78
CA GLY A 218 0.16 -1.18 -10.84
C GLY A 218 -1.09 -0.68 -11.56
N GLU A 219 -2.24 -0.75 -10.91
CA GLU A 219 -3.51 -0.34 -11.48
C GLU A 219 -4.49 0.16 -10.42
N LEU A 220 -5.43 1.01 -10.85
CA LEU A 220 -6.55 1.43 -10.02
C LEU A 220 -7.67 0.39 -10.09
N GLN A 221 -8.25 0.07 -8.94
CA GLN A 221 -9.34 -0.89 -8.81
C GLN A 221 -10.53 -0.26 -8.10
N ARG A 222 -11.74 -0.43 -8.65
CA ARG A 222 -13.00 -0.06 -8.00
C ARG A 222 -13.27 -1.01 -6.83
N LEU A 223 -13.64 -0.46 -5.68
CA LEU A 223 -13.99 -1.27 -4.53
C LEU A 223 -15.25 -2.11 -4.83
N GLN A 224 -15.19 -3.41 -4.51
CA GLN A 224 -16.32 -4.35 -4.53
C GLN A 224 -17.54 -3.85 -3.75
N LYS A 225 -17.30 -2.99 -2.77
CA LYS A 225 -18.33 -2.41 -1.94
C LYS A 225 -17.92 -0.99 -1.59
N GLN A 226 -18.77 -0.06 -1.99
CA GLN A 226 -18.56 1.35 -1.74
C GLN A 226 -18.85 1.70 -0.26
N PRO A 227 -18.20 2.76 0.27
CA PRO A 227 -18.56 3.34 1.57
C PRO A 227 -20.02 3.76 1.66
N SER A 228 -20.46 4.17 2.85
CA SER A 228 -21.84 4.60 3.09
C SER A 228 -22.27 5.70 2.10
N ALA A 229 -23.58 5.76 1.82
CA ALA A 229 -24.16 6.72 0.87
C ALA A 229 -23.80 8.19 1.16
N GLN A 230 -23.48 8.51 2.42
CA GLN A 230 -22.98 9.82 2.82
C GLN A 230 -21.66 10.15 2.12
N PHE A 231 -20.68 9.25 2.16
CA PHE A 231 -19.35 9.48 1.61
C PHE A 231 -19.34 9.43 0.08
N THR A 232 -20.09 8.49 -0.52
CA THR A 232 -20.23 8.42 -1.98
C THR A 232 -21.00 9.62 -2.54
N GLY A 233 -21.98 10.15 -1.80
CA GLY A 233 -22.66 11.39 -2.16
C GLY A 233 -21.73 12.62 -2.13
N MET A 234 -20.84 12.70 -1.14
CA MET A 234 -19.83 13.76 -1.05
C MET A 234 -18.81 13.68 -2.18
N SER A 235 -18.24 12.50 -2.45
CA SER A 235 -17.28 12.31 -3.56
C SER A 235 -17.93 12.58 -4.91
N LYS A 236 -19.16 12.12 -5.14
CA LYS A 236 -19.91 12.42 -6.37
C LYS A 236 -20.13 13.93 -6.55
N SER A 237 -20.47 14.64 -5.48
CA SER A 237 -20.64 16.10 -5.54
C SER A 237 -19.30 16.79 -5.86
N PHE A 238 -18.21 16.34 -5.23
CA PHE A 238 -16.87 16.85 -5.48
C PHE A 238 -16.37 16.61 -6.91
N VAL A 239 -16.51 15.39 -7.45
CA VAL A 239 -16.08 15.07 -8.82
C VAL A 239 -16.85 15.89 -9.86
N ASN A 240 -18.12 16.21 -9.59
CA ASN A 240 -18.94 17.04 -10.49
C ASN A 240 -18.78 18.55 -10.28
N SER A 241 -17.97 19.00 -9.31
CA SER A 241 -17.74 20.42 -9.06
C SER A 241 -16.84 21.05 -10.12
N ALA A 242 -17.03 22.34 -10.40
CA ALA A 242 -16.24 23.05 -11.41
C ALA A 242 -14.84 23.40 -10.86
N PRO A 243 -13.81 23.53 -11.72
CA PRO A 243 -12.49 23.99 -11.31
C PRO A 243 -12.56 25.36 -10.60
N GLY A 244 -11.99 25.46 -9.40
CA GLY A 244 -11.98 26.68 -8.58
C GLY A 244 -13.14 26.79 -7.59
N GLU A 245 -14.09 25.85 -7.59
CA GLU A 245 -15.16 25.77 -6.60
C GLU A 245 -14.68 25.06 -5.32
N LEU A 246 -15.10 25.55 -4.16
CA LEU A 246 -14.86 24.88 -2.88
C LEU A 246 -15.88 23.76 -2.69
N ALA A 247 -15.41 22.52 -2.73
CA ALA A 247 -16.23 21.34 -2.51
C ALA A 247 -15.71 20.49 -1.33
N GLN A 248 -16.63 19.85 -0.61
CA GLN A 248 -16.28 18.94 0.48
C GLN A 248 -16.02 17.55 -0.08
N VAL A 249 -14.96 16.89 0.39
CA VAL A 249 -14.59 15.55 -0.06
C VAL A 249 -14.09 14.72 1.12
N PRO A 250 -14.45 13.43 1.20
CA PRO A 250 -13.87 12.52 2.17
C PRO A 250 -12.41 12.23 1.81
N VAL A 251 -11.54 12.23 2.83
CA VAL A 251 -10.12 11.93 2.69
C VAL A 251 -9.75 10.75 3.58
N ASP A 252 -9.15 9.71 2.99
CA ASP A 252 -8.56 8.56 3.69
C ASP A 252 -7.05 8.77 3.85
N TYR A 253 -6.64 9.19 5.04
CA TYR A 253 -5.23 9.39 5.39
C TYR A 253 -4.42 8.07 5.44
N THR A 254 -5.09 6.91 5.44
CA THR A 254 -4.44 5.59 5.44
C THR A 254 -4.16 5.05 4.03
N ARG A 255 -4.35 5.88 2.99
CA ARG A 255 -4.07 5.58 1.58
C ARG A 255 -4.78 4.31 1.09
N GLY A 256 -6.04 4.13 1.51
CA GLY A 256 -6.90 3.03 1.07
C GLY A 256 -6.98 1.85 2.03
N THR A 257 -6.21 1.83 3.12
CA THR A 257 -6.28 0.74 4.11
C THR A 257 -7.66 0.66 4.76
N ILE A 258 -8.23 1.79 5.18
CA ILE A 258 -9.59 1.85 5.75
C ILE A 258 -10.63 1.48 4.69
N LEU A 259 -10.46 1.96 3.45
CA LEU A 259 -11.37 1.63 2.35
C LEU A 259 -11.43 0.12 2.06
N GLN A 260 -10.30 -0.58 2.19
CA GLN A 260 -10.27 -2.05 2.08
C GLN A 260 -11.00 -2.74 3.25
N LEU A 261 -10.97 -2.17 4.45
CA LEU A 261 -11.73 -2.66 5.61
C LEU A 261 -13.24 -2.38 5.49
N VAL A 262 -13.64 -1.29 4.82
CA VAL A 262 -15.05 -0.97 4.56
C VAL A 262 -15.73 -2.07 3.75
N VAL A 263 -15.00 -2.70 2.81
CA VAL A 263 -15.52 -3.85 2.03
C VAL A 263 -15.92 -5.01 2.94
N GLN A 264 -15.21 -5.20 4.05
CA GLN A 264 -15.46 -6.27 5.02
C GLN A 264 -16.62 -5.95 5.97
N THR A 265 -17.06 -4.68 6.05
CA THR A 265 -18.12 -4.28 6.98
C THR A 265 -19.49 -4.73 6.45
N PRO A 266 -20.25 -5.60 7.15
CA PRO A 266 -21.55 -6.06 6.66
C PRO A 266 -22.58 -4.92 6.59
N SER A 267 -23.26 -4.77 5.44
CA SER A 267 -24.39 -3.83 5.31
C SER A 267 -25.60 -4.34 6.09
N ILE A 268 -26.65 -3.53 6.25
CA ILE A 268 -27.91 -4.00 6.87
C ILE A 268 -28.48 -5.20 6.10
N GLN A 269 -28.42 -5.16 4.77
CA GLN A 269 -28.86 -6.28 3.94
C GLN A 269 -27.98 -7.52 4.13
N ASP A 270 -26.66 -7.34 4.24
CA ASP A 270 -25.73 -8.45 4.50
C ASP A 270 -25.99 -9.04 5.89
N LYS A 271 -26.26 -8.20 6.90
CA LYS A 271 -26.65 -8.64 8.24
C LYS A 271 -27.93 -9.48 8.19
N VAL A 272 -28.96 -9.06 7.46
CA VAL A 272 -30.18 -9.87 7.30
C VAL A 272 -29.89 -11.20 6.61
N LYS A 273 -29.07 -11.20 5.54
CA LYS A 273 -28.65 -12.43 4.86
C LYS A 273 -27.85 -13.37 5.77
N GLN A 274 -27.00 -12.82 6.63
CA GLN A 274 -26.24 -13.57 7.63
C GLN A 274 -27.14 -14.26 8.65
N GLY A 275 -28.34 -13.74 8.93
CA GLY A 275 -29.32 -14.40 9.80
C GLY A 275 -29.79 -15.77 9.31
N GLY A 276 -29.50 -16.13 8.05
CA GLY A 276 -29.81 -17.43 7.49
C GLY A 276 -31.32 -17.77 7.51
N PRO A 277 -31.68 -19.05 7.37
CA PRO A 277 -33.08 -19.48 7.35
C PRO A 277 -33.86 -19.08 8.61
N VAL A 278 -33.23 -19.20 9.79
CA VAL A 278 -33.87 -18.86 11.08
C VAL A 278 -34.18 -17.37 11.16
N GLY A 279 -33.26 -16.50 10.72
CA GLY A 279 -33.48 -15.06 10.68
C GLY A 279 -34.67 -14.66 9.80
N TYR A 280 -34.83 -15.29 8.62
CA TYR A 280 -35.98 -15.05 7.76
C TYR A 280 -37.31 -15.49 8.41
N VAL A 281 -37.31 -16.61 9.14
CA VAL A 281 -38.50 -17.04 9.90
C VAL A 281 -38.86 -16.03 11.00
N ILE A 282 -37.87 -15.49 11.72
CA ILE A 282 -38.10 -14.45 12.73
C ILE A 282 -38.71 -13.19 12.11
N ILE A 283 -38.19 -12.73 10.96
CA ILE A 283 -38.72 -11.57 10.25
C ILE A 283 -40.16 -11.84 9.78
N GLY A 284 -40.44 -13.03 9.24
CA GLY A 284 -41.79 -13.44 8.85
C GLY A 284 -42.77 -13.47 10.02
N LEU A 285 -42.34 -14.03 11.16
CA LEU A 285 -43.10 -14.06 12.41
C LEU A 285 -43.42 -12.63 12.90
N GLY A 286 -42.43 -11.74 12.83
CA GLY A 286 -42.57 -10.33 13.21
C GLY A 286 -43.53 -9.58 12.30
N ALA A 287 -43.41 -9.74 10.99
CA ALA A 287 -44.33 -9.15 10.01
C ALA A 287 -45.77 -9.62 10.25
N PHE A 288 -45.96 -10.93 10.46
CA PHE A 288 -47.27 -11.51 10.75
C PHE A 288 -47.87 -10.97 12.05
N GLY A 289 -47.07 -10.90 13.12
CA GLY A 289 -47.51 -10.33 14.40
C GLY A 289 -47.87 -8.85 14.31
N LEU A 290 -47.10 -8.09 13.53
CA LEU A 290 -47.33 -6.66 13.35
C LEU A 290 -48.62 -6.40 12.55
N ILE A 291 -48.92 -7.22 11.54
CA ILE A 291 -50.20 -7.16 10.81
C ILE A 291 -51.38 -7.42 11.75
N ILE A 292 -51.32 -8.48 12.57
CA ILE A 292 -52.40 -8.80 13.53
C ILE A 292 -52.56 -7.67 14.56
N ALA A 293 -51.46 -7.12 15.06
CA ALA A 293 -51.47 -6.00 16.00
C ALA A 293 -52.12 -4.76 15.38
N LEU A 294 -51.79 -4.42 14.13
CA LEU A 294 -52.40 -3.29 13.43
C LEU A 294 -53.90 -3.49 13.19
N ILE A 295 -54.31 -4.67 12.71
CA ILE A 295 -55.74 -4.99 12.52
C ILE A 295 -56.48 -4.84 13.85
N LYS A 296 -55.92 -5.38 14.94
CA LYS A 296 -56.55 -5.30 16.26
C LYS A 296 -56.58 -3.89 16.82
N PHE A 297 -55.54 -3.08 16.56
CA PHE A 297 -55.51 -1.66 16.90
C PHE A 297 -56.68 -0.92 16.28
N PHE A 298 -56.87 -1.04 14.96
CA PHE A 298 -57.98 -0.39 14.26
C PHE A 298 -59.34 -0.90 14.74
N MET A 299 -59.48 -2.21 14.97
CA MET A 299 -60.72 -2.80 15.48
C MET A 299 -61.08 -2.26 16.88
N LEU A 300 -60.14 -2.27 17.83
CA LEU A 300 -60.36 -1.74 19.18
C LEU A 300 -60.58 -0.24 19.18
N PHE A 301 -59.85 0.52 18.36
CA PHE A 301 -60.03 1.96 18.25
C PHE A 301 -61.43 2.32 17.72
N ALA A 302 -61.90 1.62 16.68
CA ALA A 302 -63.24 1.79 16.13
C ALA A 302 -64.33 1.40 17.13
N SER A 303 -64.21 0.24 17.79
CA SER A 303 -65.16 -0.22 18.82
C SER A 303 -65.23 0.74 20.00
N GLY A 304 -64.09 1.18 20.53
CA GLY A 304 -64.03 2.15 21.63
C GLY A 304 -64.64 3.50 21.27
N SER A 305 -64.42 3.98 20.04
CA SER A 305 -65.04 5.21 19.55
C SER A 305 -66.57 5.10 19.47
N LYS A 306 -67.09 3.96 18.98
CA LYS A 306 -68.53 3.69 18.93
C LYS A 306 -69.15 3.57 20.33
N MET A 307 -68.49 2.89 21.27
CA MET A 307 -68.94 2.80 22.67
C MET A 307 -68.98 4.18 23.34
N LYS A 308 -67.95 5.01 23.13
CA LYS A 308 -67.93 6.38 23.67
C LYS A 308 -69.06 7.26 23.10
N ALA A 309 -69.46 7.05 21.85
CA ALA A 309 -70.61 7.71 21.26
C ALA A 309 -71.94 7.20 21.86
N GLN A 310 -72.04 5.89 22.16
CA GLN A 310 -73.21 5.28 22.79
C GLN A 310 -73.44 5.80 24.21
N LEU A 311 -72.40 6.05 25.01
CA LEU A 311 -72.51 6.61 26.37
C LEU A 311 -73.29 7.94 26.43
N LYS A 312 -73.35 8.70 25.32
CA LYS A 312 -74.08 9.98 25.24
C LYS A 312 -75.55 9.82 24.85
N LYS A 313 -75.99 8.61 24.47
CA LYS A 313 -77.34 8.33 23.95
C LYS A 313 -78.06 7.35 24.89
N LYS A 314 -79.35 7.62 25.16
CA LYS A 314 -80.17 6.75 26.02
C LYS A 314 -80.72 5.51 25.30
N GLN A 315 -80.88 5.56 23.98
CA GLN A 315 -81.40 4.43 23.21
C GLN A 315 -80.25 3.47 22.80
N PRO A 316 -80.41 2.16 22.99
CA PRO A 316 -79.40 1.17 22.61
C PRO A 316 -79.21 1.11 21.09
N ASN A 317 -77.96 0.93 20.65
CA ASN A 317 -77.63 0.68 19.24
C ASN A 317 -76.82 -0.62 19.11
N GLN A 318 -77.37 -1.60 18.40
CA GLN A 318 -76.80 -2.95 18.22
C GLN A 318 -75.42 -2.96 17.51
N ASN A 319 -74.99 -1.85 16.89
CA ASN A 319 -73.73 -1.75 16.16
C ASN A 319 -72.47 -1.60 17.04
N ASN A 320 -72.62 -1.60 18.37
CA ASN A 320 -71.50 -1.52 19.32
C ASN A 320 -71.78 -2.36 20.58
N ALA A 321 -70.72 -2.84 21.24
CA ALA A 321 -70.81 -3.74 22.39
C ALA A 321 -71.69 -3.17 23.51
N LEU A 322 -71.48 -1.90 23.89
CA LEU A 322 -72.28 -1.24 24.93
C LEU A 322 -73.76 -1.18 24.56
N GLY A 323 -74.08 -0.85 23.31
CA GLY A 323 -75.47 -0.78 22.86
C GLY A 323 -76.17 -2.14 22.83
N ARG A 324 -75.44 -3.24 22.56
CA ARG A 324 -75.97 -4.62 22.69
C ARG A 324 -76.24 -4.99 24.15
N ILE A 325 -75.35 -4.62 25.07
CA ILE A 325 -75.58 -4.83 26.50
C ILE A 325 -76.78 -4.02 27.02
N MET A 326 -76.91 -2.76 26.59
CA MET A 326 -78.08 -1.94 26.93
C MET A 326 -79.40 -2.48 26.34
N SER A 327 -79.34 -3.24 25.23
CA SER A 327 -80.55 -3.82 24.63
C SER A 327 -81.11 -4.96 25.47
N VAL A 328 -80.27 -5.70 26.20
CA VAL A 328 -80.70 -6.77 27.13
C VAL A 328 -81.73 -6.25 28.14
N TYR A 329 -81.47 -5.08 28.72
CA TYR A 329 -82.39 -4.39 29.63
C TYR A 329 -83.69 -3.94 28.93
N THR A 330 -83.58 -3.45 27.70
CA THR A 330 -84.73 -2.92 26.94
C THR A 330 -85.63 -4.04 26.40
N GLU A 331 -85.05 -5.20 26.09
CA GLU A 331 -85.74 -6.38 25.56
C GLU A 331 -86.37 -7.25 26.67
N ASN A 332 -85.92 -7.10 27.92
CA ASN A 332 -86.41 -7.85 29.08
C ASN A 332 -86.82 -6.90 30.23
N PRO A 333 -87.75 -5.96 30.05
CA PRO A 333 -88.08 -4.95 31.06
C PRO A 333 -88.71 -5.53 32.34
N ASP A 334 -89.34 -6.71 32.24
CA ASP A 334 -90.12 -7.32 33.32
C ASP A 334 -89.36 -8.39 34.12
N SER A 335 -88.09 -8.65 33.82
CA SER A 335 -87.28 -9.60 34.62
C SER A 335 -86.92 -9.00 35.97
N ASP A 336 -86.90 -9.85 37.00
CA ASP A 336 -86.41 -9.50 38.33
C ASP A 336 -84.91 -9.13 38.30
N ILE A 337 -84.45 -8.47 39.37
CA ILE A 337 -83.09 -7.92 39.47
C ILE A 337 -82.03 -9.03 39.32
N GLU A 338 -82.23 -10.18 39.96
CA GLU A 338 -81.27 -11.30 39.95
C GLU A 338 -81.17 -11.91 38.55
N THR A 339 -82.31 -12.12 37.88
CA THR A 339 -82.35 -12.56 36.48
C THR A 339 -81.72 -11.53 35.53
N MET A 340 -81.92 -10.24 35.77
CA MET A 340 -81.31 -9.18 34.95
C MET A 340 -79.80 -9.16 35.11
N GLU A 341 -79.28 -9.21 36.34
CA GLU A 341 -77.85 -9.27 36.64
C GLU A 341 -77.18 -10.45 35.92
N LEU A 342 -77.76 -11.65 36.03
CA LEU A 342 -77.27 -12.83 35.33
C LEU A 342 -77.24 -12.66 33.80
N LYS A 343 -78.29 -12.07 33.22
CA LYS A 343 -78.35 -11.80 31.76
C LYS A 343 -77.35 -10.73 31.32
N MET A 344 -77.10 -9.71 32.14
CA MET A 344 -76.13 -8.67 31.82
C MET A 344 -74.70 -9.20 31.93
N ASP A 345 -74.40 -10.04 32.92
CA ASP A 345 -73.11 -10.71 33.06
C ASP A 345 -72.83 -11.66 31.89
N GLU A 346 -73.83 -12.43 31.46
CA GLU A 346 -73.73 -13.26 30.25
C GLU A 346 -73.41 -12.40 29.01
N ALA A 347 -74.06 -11.24 28.87
CA ALA A 347 -73.81 -10.31 27.77
C ALA A 347 -72.42 -9.68 27.83
N ILE A 348 -71.93 -9.29 29.02
CA ILE A 348 -70.55 -8.79 29.21
C ILE A 348 -69.54 -9.86 28.81
N LEU A 349 -69.72 -11.10 29.28
CA LEU A 349 -68.81 -12.21 28.94
C LEU A 349 -68.78 -12.44 27.42
N ARG A 350 -69.95 -12.42 26.77
CA ARG A 350 -70.07 -12.57 25.31
C ARG A 350 -69.37 -11.45 24.55
N GLU A 351 -69.42 -10.21 25.04
CA GLU A 351 -68.78 -9.06 24.40
C GLU A 351 -67.29 -8.91 24.72
N THR A 352 -66.83 -9.44 25.86
CA THR A 352 -65.42 -9.39 26.26
C THR A 352 -64.55 -10.32 25.40
N GLY A 353 -65.07 -11.50 25.03
CA GLY A 353 -64.33 -12.46 24.18
C GLY A 353 -63.81 -11.85 22.87
N PRO A 354 -64.65 -11.19 22.05
CA PRO A 354 -64.22 -10.50 20.85
C PRO A 354 -63.22 -9.36 21.11
N LEU A 355 -63.29 -8.65 22.24
CA LEU A 355 -62.35 -7.57 22.58
C LEU A 355 -60.95 -8.12 22.87
N GLU A 356 -60.87 -9.24 23.57
CA GLU A 356 -59.59 -9.88 23.92
C GLU A 356 -59.05 -10.82 22.83
N SER A 357 -59.89 -11.24 21.88
CA SER A 357 -59.49 -12.14 20.80
C SER A 357 -58.29 -11.61 20.00
N GLY A 358 -57.32 -12.49 19.73
CA GLY A 358 -56.09 -12.17 19.02
C GLY A 358 -54.98 -11.57 19.88
N LEU A 359 -55.27 -11.01 21.07
CA LEU A 359 -54.21 -10.53 21.99
C LEU A 359 -53.33 -11.68 22.48
N SER A 360 -53.94 -12.83 22.83
CA SER A 360 -53.22 -14.05 23.19
C SER A 360 -52.28 -14.54 22.09
N PHE A 361 -52.65 -14.32 20.82
CA PHE A 361 -51.81 -14.72 19.70
C PHE A 361 -50.60 -13.79 19.56
N ILE A 362 -50.80 -12.47 19.63
CA ILE A 362 -49.69 -11.50 19.68
C ILE A 362 -48.76 -11.80 20.86
N LYS A 363 -49.33 -12.20 22.01
CA LYS A 363 -48.57 -12.63 23.18
C LYS A 363 -47.63 -13.79 22.89
N VAL A 364 -48.16 -14.84 22.28
CA VAL A 364 -47.37 -16.01 21.88
C VAL A 364 -46.25 -15.61 20.90
N LEU A 365 -46.55 -14.74 19.92
CA LEU A 365 -45.55 -14.32 18.94
C LEU A 365 -44.36 -13.57 19.57
N TYR A 366 -44.60 -12.61 20.46
CA TYR A 366 -43.50 -11.87 21.08
C TYR A 366 -42.69 -12.73 22.08
N VAL A 367 -43.29 -13.76 22.68
CA VAL A 367 -42.60 -14.71 23.55
C VAL A 367 -41.75 -15.68 22.73
N ILE A 368 -42.25 -16.14 21.58
CA ILE A 368 -41.53 -17.08 20.71
C ILE A 368 -40.40 -16.39 19.94
N ALA A 369 -40.52 -15.11 19.58
CA ALA A 369 -39.50 -14.42 18.77
C ALA A 369 -38.07 -14.45 19.39
N PRO A 370 -37.83 -14.19 20.69
CA PRO A 370 -36.52 -14.35 21.31
C PRO A 370 -36.06 -15.80 21.41
N LEU A 371 -37.00 -16.74 21.63
CA LEU A 371 -36.69 -18.17 21.67
C LEU A 371 -36.23 -18.68 20.30
N MET A 372 -36.80 -18.16 19.21
CA MET A 372 -36.33 -18.42 17.85
C MET A 372 -34.95 -17.80 17.60
N GLY A 373 -34.65 -16.64 18.18
CA GLY A 373 -33.31 -16.06 18.18
C GLY A 373 -32.29 -16.95 18.89
N LEU A 374 -32.64 -17.48 20.07
CA LEU A 374 -31.83 -18.46 20.80
C LEU A 374 -31.65 -19.76 20.00
N LEU A 375 -32.68 -20.24 19.30
CA LEU A 375 -32.54 -21.38 18.39
C LEU A 375 -31.51 -21.06 17.29
N GLY A 376 -31.54 -19.85 16.74
CA GLY A 376 -30.58 -19.37 15.76
C GLY A 376 -29.13 -19.40 16.27
N THR A 377 -28.89 -19.05 17.54
CA THR A 377 -27.54 -19.14 18.11
C THR A 377 -27.03 -20.57 18.18
N VAL A 378 -27.89 -21.50 18.61
CA VAL A 378 -27.55 -22.92 18.67
C VAL A 378 -27.23 -23.46 17.27
N VAL A 379 -28.06 -23.14 16.28
CA VAL A 379 -27.83 -23.57 14.88
C VAL A 379 -26.53 -22.96 14.32
N GLY A 380 -26.26 -21.69 14.56
CA GLY A 380 -25.03 -21.02 14.09
C GLY A 380 -23.76 -21.59 14.74
N MET A 381 -23.82 -21.91 16.05
CA MET A 381 -22.71 -22.56 16.74
C MET A 381 -22.49 -24.00 16.25
N ILE A 382 -23.56 -24.77 15.98
CA ILE A 382 -23.44 -26.11 15.40
C ILE A 382 -22.75 -26.04 14.03
N GLN A 383 -23.15 -25.10 13.17
CA GLN A 383 -22.51 -24.90 11.86
C GLN A 383 -21.03 -24.51 12.00
N THR A 384 -20.70 -23.65 12.96
CA THR A 384 -19.31 -23.25 13.25
C THR A 384 -18.47 -24.45 13.67
N PHE A 385 -18.96 -25.30 14.58
CA PHE A 385 -18.25 -26.51 15.01
C PHE A 385 -18.12 -27.55 13.89
N GLN A 386 -19.12 -27.68 13.02
CA GLN A 386 -19.05 -28.54 11.83
C GLN A 386 -17.95 -28.07 10.88
N MET A 387 -17.82 -26.75 10.64
CA MET A 387 -16.74 -26.20 9.81
C MET A 387 -15.36 -26.43 10.41
N ILE A 388 -15.20 -26.23 11.73
CA ILE A 388 -13.94 -26.55 12.44
C ILE A 388 -13.58 -28.04 12.26
N THR A 389 -14.58 -28.92 12.31
CA THR A 389 -14.35 -30.37 12.16
C THR A 389 -13.93 -30.75 10.74
N LEU A 390 -14.50 -30.08 9.73
CA LEU A 390 -14.24 -30.39 8.32
C LEU A 390 -12.95 -29.77 7.78
N MET A 391 -12.66 -28.52 8.14
CA MET A 391 -11.56 -27.72 7.56
C MET A 391 -10.44 -27.41 8.56
N GLY A 392 -10.56 -27.86 9.82
CA GLY A 392 -9.65 -27.49 10.90
C GLY A 392 -9.82 -26.03 11.34
N THR A 393 -8.93 -25.53 12.19
CA THR A 393 -8.93 -24.13 12.65
C THR A 393 -8.22 -23.18 11.67
N GLY A 394 -8.08 -23.58 10.40
CA GLY A 394 -7.17 -22.95 9.44
C GLY A 394 -7.66 -21.64 8.81
N ASP A 395 -8.98 -21.44 8.70
CA ASP A 395 -9.56 -20.21 8.13
C ASP A 395 -10.59 -19.57 9.08
N PRO A 396 -10.16 -18.59 9.90
CA PRO A 396 -11.03 -17.83 10.80
C PRO A 396 -12.21 -17.13 10.11
N SER A 397 -12.10 -16.83 8.80
CA SER A 397 -13.16 -16.15 8.04
C SER A 397 -14.42 -17.02 7.92
N THR A 398 -14.23 -18.32 7.67
CA THR A 398 -15.34 -19.29 7.58
C THR A 398 -16.03 -19.50 8.93
N MET A 399 -15.28 -19.48 10.03
CA MET A 399 -15.80 -19.59 11.39
C MET A 399 -16.61 -18.34 11.80
N ALA A 400 -16.16 -17.16 11.36
CA ALA A 400 -16.84 -15.90 11.64
C ALA A 400 -18.27 -15.85 11.08
N GLY A 401 -18.54 -16.57 9.98
CA GLY A 401 -19.88 -16.66 9.39
C GLY A 401 -20.94 -17.25 10.33
N GLY A 402 -20.64 -18.41 10.94
CA GLY A 402 -21.59 -19.08 11.85
C GLY A 402 -21.80 -18.33 13.16
N ILE A 403 -20.74 -17.69 13.69
CA ILE A 403 -20.82 -16.82 14.86
C ILE A 403 -21.66 -15.56 14.54
N SER A 404 -21.46 -14.96 13.36
CA SER A 404 -22.26 -13.80 12.94
C SER A 404 -23.74 -14.16 12.81
N MET A 405 -24.06 -15.31 12.22
CA MET A 405 -25.45 -15.79 12.12
C MET A 405 -26.11 -15.93 13.51
N ALA A 406 -25.39 -16.49 14.48
CA ALA A 406 -25.86 -16.61 15.86
C ALA A 406 -26.18 -15.24 16.49
N LEU A 407 -25.28 -14.27 16.35
CA LEU A 407 -25.47 -12.93 16.92
C LEU A 407 -26.63 -12.19 16.24
N VAL A 408 -26.70 -12.24 14.90
CA VAL A 408 -27.75 -11.57 14.12
C VAL A 408 -29.13 -12.11 14.47
N THR A 409 -29.30 -13.44 14.53
CA THR A 409 -30.61 -14.05 14.83
C THR A 409 -31.13 -13.66 16.22
N THR A 410 -30.23 -13.52 17.21
CA THR A 410 -30.59 -13.00 18.54
C THR A 410 -31.09 -11.56 18.48
N VAL A 411 -30.36 -10.69 17.77
CA VAL A 411 -30.75 -9.29 17.59
C VAL A 411 -32.09 -9.19 16.88
N LEU A 412 -32.31 -9.96 15.81
CA LEU A 412 -33.59 -10.00 15.10
C LEU A 412 -34.74 -10.44 16.02
N GLY A 413 -34.53 -11.46 16.85
CA GLY A 413 -35.52 -11.92 17.82
C GLY A 413 -35.95 -10.80 18.79
N LEU A 414 -34.99 -10.03 19.30
CA LEU A 414 -35.26 -8.90 20.19
C LEU A 414 -35.92 -7.73 19.47
N VAL A 415 -35.45 -7.39 18.27
CA VAL A 415 -36.02 -6.32 17.42
C VAL A 415 -37.48 -6.59 17.08
N VAL A 416 -37.89 -7.86 16.96
CA VAL A 416 -39.30 -8.24 16.77
C VAL A 416 -40.07 -8.27 18.09
N ALA A 417 -39.50 -8.85 19.15
CA ALA A 417 -40.18 -9.05 20.42
C ALA A 417 -40.52 -7.74 21.14
N ILE A 418 -39.59 -6.78 21.16
CA ILE A 418 -39.75 -5.53 21.91
C ILE A 418 -40.95 -4.72 21.38
N PRO A 419 -41.05 -4.40 20.06
CA PRO A 419 -42.20 -3.67 19.54
C PRO A 419 -43.52 -4.43 19.72
N LEU A 420 -43.55 -5.75 19.51
CA LEU A 420 -44.76 -6.54 19.70
C LEU A 420 -45.22 -6.59 21.16
N THR A 421 -44.29 -6.59 22.12
CA THR A 421 -44.61 -6.53 23.56
C THR A 421 -45.27 -5.19 23.91
N VAL A 422 -44.72 -4.08 23.40
CA VAL A 422 -45.29 -2.74 23.61
C VAL A 422 -46.68 -2.64 22.98
N LEU A 423 -46.84 -3.10 21.74
CA LEU A 423 -48.14 -3.12 21.05
C LEU A 423 -49.16 -3.98 21.80
N HIS A 424 -48.77 -5.18 22.25
CA HIS A 424 -49.64 -6.04 23.05
C HIS A 424 -50.11 -5.33 24.33
N SER A 425 -49.19 -4.70 25.07
CA SER A 425 -49.51 -3.97 26.30
C SER A 425 -50.52 -2.83 26.06
N LEU A 426 -50.31 -2.04 25.00
CA LEU A 426 -51.22 -0.96 24.63
C LEU A 426 -52.61 -1.49 24.25
N LEU A 427 -52.67 -2.53 23.41
CA LEU A 427 -53.92 -3.13 22.96
C LEU A 427 -54.68 -3.79 24.13
N GLN A 428 -53.97 -4.46 25.02
CA GLN A 428 -54.55 -5.06 26.22
C GLN A 428 -55.12 -3.99 27.17
N SER A 429 -54.44 -2.86 27.33
CA SER A 429 -54.95 -1.72 28.10
C SER A 429 -56.22 -1.15 27.46
N MET A 430 -56.25 -1.01 26.13
CA MET A 430 -57.44 -0.55 25.40
C MET A 430 -58.62 -1.50 25.55
N ALA A 431 -58.40 -2.81 25.46
CA ALA A 431 -59.44 -3.82 25.64
C ALA A 431 -60.00 -3.78 27.06
N ARG A 432 -59.14 -3.80 28.09
CA ARG A 432 -59.54 -3.70 29.51
C ARG A 432 -60.36 -2.45 29.80
N LYS A 433 -59.95 -1.30 29.27
CA LYS A 433 -60.68 -0.05 29.43
C LYS A 433 -62.09 -0.14 28.82
N GLN A 434 -62.25 -0.84 27.70
CA GLN A 434 -63.56 -1.05 27.09
C GLN A 434 -64.41 -2.00 27.94
N THR A 435 -63.86 -3.12 28.41
CA THR A 435 -64.55 -4.06 29.31
C THR A 435 -65.02 -3.37 30.59
N GLN A 436 -64.16 -2.57 31.23
CA GLN A 436 -64.52 -1.81 32.42
C GLN A 436 -65.71 -0.86 32.17
N VAL A 437 -65.77 -0.21 31.01
CA VAL A 437 -66.92 0.63 30.63
C VAL A 437 -68.19 -0.21 30.49
N LEU A 438 -68.11 -1.44 29.98
CA LEU A 438 -69.27 -2.33 29.88
C LEU A 438 -69.77 -2.74 31.29
N GLU A 439 -68.87 -3.11 32.18
CA GLU A 439 -69.16 -3.48 33.58
C GLU A 439 -69.78 -2.30 34.35
N GLU A 440 -69.19 -1.11 34.27
CA GLU A 440 -69.71 0.10 34.94
C GLU A 440 -71.13 0.45 34.47
N GLN A 441 -71.42 0.30 33.17
CA GLN A 441 -72.75 0.59 32.64
C GLN A 441 -73.78 -0.48 33.01
N SER A 442 -73.38 -1.75 33.03
CA SER A 442 -74.22 -2.85 33.51
C SER A 442 -74.63 -2.67 34.97
N ALA A 443 -73.64 -2.48 35.85
CA ALA A 443 -73.87 -2.24 37.27
C ALA A 443 -74.76 -1.00 37.51
N GLY A 444 -74.55 0.06 36.72
CA GLY A 444 -75.38 1.26 36.77
C GLY A 444 -76.84 1.06 36.30
N ILE A 445 -77.10 0.08 35.43
CA ILE A 445 -78.45 -0.30 34.99
C ILE A 445 -79.14 -1.13 36.08
N VAL A 446 -78.45 -2.14 36.63
CA VAL A 446 -78.98 -2.99 37.72
C VAL A 446 -79.27 -2.15 38.97
N ALA A 447 -78.39 -1.23 39.35
CA ALA A 447 -78.61 -0.33 40.49
C ALA A 447 -79.87 0.54 40.31
N LYS A 448 -80.10 1.10 39.12
CA LYS A 448 -81.33 1.87 38.83
C LYS A 448 -82.60 1.02 38.84
N MET A 449 -82.47 -0.28 38.60
CA MET A 449 -83.57 -1.23 38.69
C MET A 449 -83.90 -1.54 40.16
N ALA A 450 -82.89 -1.60 41.03
CA ALA A 450 -83.04 -1.81 42.46
C ALA A 450 -83.57 -0.58 43.23
N GLU A 451 -83.37 0.63 42.71
CA GLU A 451 -83.92 1.87 43.29
C GLU A 451 -85.39 2.14 42.94
N LYS A 452 -85.96 1.43 41.95
CA LYS A 452 -87.37 1.50 41.56
C LYS A 452 -88.21 0.50 42.33
#